data_AF-A0A1M3MTG0-F1
#
_entry.id   AF-A0A1M3MTG0-F1
#
_cell.length_a   1.000
_cell.length_b   1.000
_cell.length_c   1.000
_cell.angle_alpha   90.00
_cell.angle_beta   90.00
_cell.angle_gamma   90.00
#
_symmetry.space_group_name_H-M   'P 1'
#
loop_
_entity.id
_entity.type
_entity.pdbx_description
1 polymer ?
#
loop_
_entity_poly.entity_id
_entity_poly.type
_entity_poly.pdbx_seq_one_letter_code
_entity_poly.pdbx_strand_id
1 'polypeptide(L)'
;MVRAMSRPSFLPLAITTFLLAACSKTPAATSDAGASPADGAAAAVAPLSSDAAVGTRDAGASRPTSDDRARVAHALHEGRTKARAKDWAGALASFERGLAAAPSDPTLLAETAWAAFNTSDLAKAESAVRRGLAVAKRPNLRAQILYTAGRIAEAKNESDAARRAYGESLALRDNAEVKRRLDALGGSLAGELVCAEGAASIETLCGCLSKRKADLLVMEGDEVTCRSLPVSLTLGTPRLSVVRWGSTNEAQYLLVAHDGPTFRPVAELGRDFEPGAFGVHNASTVPGGEKRKLGDREVFVVKSEVRNTDMNLAGLEECFEDIDRETVCALGDEKKPTRCIVVPVSTKSGCGQGVAPGPSELDDAMKELLAERKAGWSSTSSALTWSISPQGKLVVRAVGDASASSGPVGEHPLW
;
A
#
# COMPACT_ATOMS: atom_id res chain seq x y z
N MET A 1 33.03 -52.92 22.40
CA MET A 1 34.31 -52.19 22.19
C MET A 1 34.01 -50.71 22.19
N VAL A 2 34.67 -50.01 23.10
CA VAL A 2 34.47 -48.61 23.50
C VAL A 2 35.22 -47.68 22.56
N ARG A 3 34.64 -46.56 22.15
CA ARG A 3 35.37 -45.28 22.10
C ARG A 3 34.43 -44.07 22.11
N ALA A 4 34.44 -43.41 23.26
CA ALA A 4 33.95 -42.05 23.47
C ALA A 4 34.84 -41.05 22.74
N MET A 5 34.27 -39.97 22.21
CA MET A 5 35.02 -38.78 21.82
C MET A 5 34.65 -37.59 22.70
N SER A 6 35.71 -36.96 23.16
CA SER A 6 35.79 -35.99 24.24
C SER A 6 35.34 -34.59 23.83
N ARG A 7 34.76 -33.89 24.81
CA ARG A 7 34.59 -32.43 24.84
C ARG A 7 35.95 -31.73 24.99
N PRO A 8 36.11 -30.49 24.51
CA PRO A 8 37.03 -29.53 25.10
C PRO A 8 36.29 -28.49 25.97
N SER A 9 36.96 -28.15 27.06
CA SER A 9 36.56 -27.23 28.13
C SER A 9 36.91 -25.77 27.83
N PHE A 10 36.10 -24.90 28.44
CA PHE A 10 36.31 -23.53 28.90
C PHE A 10 37.67 -22.83 28.73
N LEU A 11 37.60 -21.56 28.33
CA LEU A 11 38.46 -20.49 28.83
C LEU A 11 37.61 -19.20 29.05
N PRO A 12 37.73 -18.51 30.21
CA PRO A 12 37.07 -17.24 30.48
C PRO A 12 37.95 -16.08 29.99
N LEU A 13 37.35 -15.09 29.32
CA LEU A 13 38.03 -13.82 29.04
C LEU A 13 37.57 -12.75 30.03
N ALA A 14 38.58 -12.08 30.58
CA ALA A 14 38.48 -11.12 31.66
C ALA A 14 37.88 -9.77 31.25
N ILE A 15 37.30 -9.17 32.28
CA ILE A 15 36.90 -7.79 32.53
C ILE A 15 37.91 -6.77 32.00
N THR A 16 37.42 -5.73 31.31
CA THR A 16 38.07 -4.40 31.28
C THR A 16 37.03 -3.32 31.53
N THR A 17 37.10 -2.76 32.73
CA THR A 17 36.39 -1.57 33.20
C THR A 17 37.04 -0.33 32.61
N PHE A 18 36.28 0.56 31.96
CA PHE A 18 36.71 1.94 31.70
C PHE A 18 35.71 2.90 32.34
N LEU A 19 36.11 3.44 33.48
CA LEU A 19 35.56 4.64 34.12
C LEU A 19 36.34 5.83 33.57
N LEU A 20 35.66 6.78 32.91
CA LEU A 20 36.14 8.15 32.78
C LEU A 20 34.96 9.10 32.99
N ALA A 21 35.00 9.76 34.14
CA ALA A 21 34.23 10.95 34.46
C ALA A 21 34.96 12.17 33.89
N ALA A 22 34.23 13.12 33.30
CA ALA A 22 34.65 14.51 33.24
C ALA A 22 33.43 15.43 33.13
N CYS A 23 33.19 16.15 34.21
CA CYS A 23 32.35 17.33 34.28
C CYS A 23 32.93 18.47 33.44
N SER A 24 32.08 19.23 32.74
CA SER A 24 32.33 20.66 32.56
C SER A 24 31.02 21.45 32.49
N LYS A 25 31.02 22.47 33.35
CA LYS A 25 29.99 23.47 33.66
C LYS A 25 29.76 24.44 32.50
N THR A 26 28.51 24.91 32.43
CA THR A 26 27.98 26.07 31.69
C THR A 26 28.76 27.36 31.96
N PRO A 27 28.65 28.37 31.07
CA PRO A 27 27.83 29.51 31.49
C PRO A 27 26.91 30.07 30.39
N ALA A 28 25.80 30.63 30.87
CA ALA A 28 24.88 31.49 30.12
C ALA A 28 25.49 32.88 29.92
N ALA A 29 25.12 33.54 28.83
CA ALA A 29 25.26 34.98 28.67
C ALA A 29 24.01 35.51 27.93
N THR A 30 23.24 36.31 28.67
CA THR A 30 22.29 37.30 28.18
C THR A 30 23.04 38.60 27.84
N SER A 31 22.73 39.23 26.70
CA SER A 31 22.73 40.70 26.57
C SER A 31 21.95 41.17 25.35
N ASP A 32 21.25 42.28 25.57
CA ASP A 32 20.27 43.00 24.76
C ASP A 32 20.74 43.63 23.44
N ALA A 33 19.71 43.92 22.62
CA ALA A 33 19.43 45.11 21.81
C ALA A 33 20.52 45.78 20.94
N GLY A 34 20.14 46.06 19.67
CA GLY A 34 20.75 47.15 18.91
C GLY A 34 20.53 47.11 17.39
N ALA A 35 19.49 47.84 16.94
CA ALA A 35 19.43 48.63 15.70
C ALA A 35 19.79 48.03 14.31
N SER A 36 18.78 48.04 13.43
CA SER A 36 18.85 48.21 11.97
C SER A 36 19.38 49.62 11.59
N PRO A 37 19.64 50.00 10.31
CA PRO A 37 19.54 49.26 9.05
C PRO A 37 20.76 49.45 8.10
N ALA A 38 20.86 48.64 7.04
CA ALA A 38 21.55 49.06 5.82
C ALA A 38 21.00 48.32 4.60
N ASP A 39 20.67 49.12 3.59
CA ASP A 39 20.12 48.79 2.29
C ASP A 39 20.94 47.73 1.53
N GLY A 40 20.22 46.79 0.93
CA GLY A 40 20.77 45.76 0.06
C GLY A 40 19.79 45.43 -1.07
N ALA A 41 19.98 46.15 -2.18
CA ALA A 41 19.32 46.05 -3.48
C ALA A 41 18.61 44.72 -3.79
N ALA A 42 17.30 44.81 -4.00
CA ALA A 42 16.49 43.79 -4.65
C ALA A 42 16.93 43.65 -6.11
N ALA A 43 17.63 42.56 -6.44
CA ALA A 43 17.74 42.11 -7.82
C ALA A 43 16.37 41.56 -8.23
N ALA A 44 15.75 42.25 -9.19
CA ALA A 44 14.50 41.85 -9.82
C ALA A 44 14.63 40.45 -10.42
N VAL A 45 13.95 39.48 -9.83
CA VAL A 45 13.71 38.18 -10.46
C VAL A 45 12.63 38.43 -11.52
N ALA A 46 13.02 38.34 -12.79
CA ALA A 46 12.10 38.40 -13.91
C ALA A 46 11.02 37.31 -13.75
N PRO A 47 9.75 37.60 -14.08
CA PRO A 47 8.70 36.58 -14.07
C PRO A 47 9.03 35.52 -15.13
N LEU A 48 9.24 34.28 -14.68
CA LEU A 48 9.22 33.11 -15.55
C LEU A 48 7.83 33.06 -16.18
N SER A 49 7.76 33.42 -17.46
CA SER A 49 6.57 33.31 -18.29
C SER A 49 6.10 31.87 -18.29
N SER A 50 4.95 31.61 -17.67
CA SER A 50 4.29 30.30 -17.65
C SER A 50 3.50 30.09 -18.95
N ASP A 51 4.19 30.11 -20.09
CA ASP A 51 3.65 29.62 -21.36
C ASP A 51 4.30 28.27 -21.69
N ALA A 52 4.23 27.34 -20.75
CA ALA A 52 4.36 25.92 -21.07
C ALA A 52 2.98 25.46 -21.55
N ALA A 53 2.80 25.54 -22.87
CA ALA A 53 1.66 24.99 -23.58
C ALA A 53 1.28 23.62 -23.02
N VAL A 54 0.11 23.58 -22.37
CA VAL A 54 -0.60 22.34 -22.07
C VAL A 54 -0.92 21.70 -23.41
N GLY A 55 -0.07 20.78 -23.83
CA GLY A 55 -0.27 19.95 -25.02
C GLY A 55 -1.66 19.34 -24.95
N THR A 56 -2.45 19.63 -25.98
CA THR A 56 -3.76 19.05 -26.27
C THR A 56 -3.77 17.57 -25.92
N ARG A 57 -4.65 17.17 -24.99
CA ARG A 57 -5.00 15.77 -24.75
C ARG A 57 -5.38 15.16 -26.09
N ASP A 58 -4.62 14.14 -26.50
CA ASP A 58 -4.78 13.42 -27.76
C ASP A 58 -6.10 12.62 -27.72
N ALA A 59 -7.19 13.33 -28.01
CA ALA A 59 -8.53 12.80 -28.10
C ALA A 59 -8.66 12.04 -29.42
N GLY A 60 -8.28 10.77 -29.41
CA GLY A 60 -8.59 9.86 -30.51
C GLY A 60 -7.46 8.93 -30.93
N ALA A 61 -6.77 8.27 -29.98
CA ALA A 61 -5.99 7.10 -30.35
C ALA A 61 -6.93 6.04 -30.95
N SER A 62 -6.97 6.01 -32.28
CA SER A 62 -7.76 5.07 -33.06
C SER A 62 -7.42 3.65 -32.60
N ARG A 63 -8.44 2.79 -32.51
CA ARG A 63 -8.24 1.39 -32.12
C ARG A 63 -7.12 0.77 -32.98
N PRO A 64 -6.12 0.09 -32.40
CA PRO A 64 -5.00 -0.45 -33.16
C PRO A 64 -5.46 -1.28 -34.35
N THR A 65 -4.87 -1.04 -35.53
CA THR A 65 -5.18 -1.77 -36.76
C THR A 65 -4.69 -3.23 -36.68
N SER A 66 -5.06 -4.06 -37.66
CA SER A 66 -4.51 -5.42 -37.74
C SER A 66 -2.98 -5.41 -37.89
N ASP A 67 -2.47 -4.48 -38.67
CA ASP A 67 -1.03 -4.32 -38.89
C ASP A 67 -0.31 -3.84 -37.64
N ASP A 68 -0.92 -2.94 -36.85
CA ASP A 68 -0.38 -2.55 -35.54
C ASP A 68 -0.26 -3.75 -34.61
N ARG A 69 -1.30 -4.59 -34.54
CA ARG A 69 -1.28 -5.81 -33.72
C ARG A 69 -0.18 -6.76 -34.16
N ALA A 70 0.02 -6.93 -35.47
CA ALA A 70 1.11 -7.76 -36.01
C ALA A 70 2.49 -7.20 -35.65
N ARG A 71 2.68 -5.87 -35.77
CA ARG A 71 3.93 -5.19 -35.36
C ARG A 71 4.21 -5.35 -33.88
N VAL A 72 3.20 -5.18 -33.03
CA VAL A 72 3.29 -5.37 -31.57
C VAL A 72 3.68 -6.82 -31.24
N ALA A 73 3.03 -7.80 -31.86
CA ALA A 73 3.32 -9.21 -31.63
C ALA A 73 4.76 -9.57 -32.04
N HIS A 74 5.23 -9.09 -33.20
CA HIS A 74 6.60 -9.29 -33.65
C HIS A 74 7.61 -8.64 -32.70
N ALA A 75 7.39 -7.37 -32.31
CA ALA A 75 8.23 -6.63 -31.39
C ALA A 75 8.35 -7.33 -30.02
N LEU A 76 7.22 -7.83 -29.47
CA LEU A 76 7.22 -8.59 -28.22
C LEU A 76 8.00 -9.89 -28.35
N HIS A 77 7.84 -10.62 -29.45
CA HIS A 77 8.56 -11.87 -29.67
C HIS A 77 10.08 -11.63 -29.75
N GLU A 78 10.51 -10.70 -30.61
CA GLU A 78 11.91 -10.33 -30.80
C GLU A 78 12.53 -9.81 -29.50
N GLY A 79 11.86 -8.88 -28.83
CA GLY A 79 12.33 -8.29 -27.59
C GLY A 79 12.49 -9.32 -26.47
N ARG A 80 11.53 -10.25 -26.32
CA ARG A 80 11.66 -11.35 -25.34
C ARG A 80 12.78 -12.33 -25.68
N THR A 81 13.02 -12.59 -26.97
CA THR A 81 14.16 -13.42 -27.40
C THR A 81 15.48 -12.78 -27.01
N LYS A 82 15.65 -11.48 -27.25
CA LYS A 82 16.86 -10.74 -26.84
C LYS A 82 17.01 -10.62 -25.33
N ALA A 83 15.91 -10.37 -24.62
CA ALA A 83 15.88 -10.34 -23.15
C ALA A 83 16.33 -11.68 -22.53
N ARG A 84 15.87 -12.82 -23.08
CA ARG A 84 16.34 -14.16 -22.67
C ARG A 84 17.83 -14.35 -22.92
N ALA A 85 18.35 -13.78 -24.01
CA ALA A 85 19.79 -13.75 -24.31
C ALA A 85 20.56 -12.69 -23.49
N LYS A 86 19.91 -11.98 -22.56
CA LYS A 86 20.45 -10.85 -21.77
C LYS A 86 20.94 -9.67 -22.62
N ASP A 87 20.53 -9.61 -23.89
CA ASP A 87 20.68 -8.43 -24.74
C ASP A 87 19.57 -7.43 -24.38
N TRP A 88 19.70 -6.77 -23.24
CA TRP A 88 18.70 -5.84 -22.72
C TRP A 88 18.56 -4.60 -23.60
N ALA A 89 19.65 -4.12 -24.19
CA ALA A 89 19.63 -2.97 -25.10
C ALA A 89 18.87 -3.31 -26.40
N GLY A 90 19.15 -4.47 -27.00
CA GLY A 90 18.42 -4.92 -28.17
C GLY A 90 16.96 -5.28 -27.87
N ALA A 91 16.67 -5.81 -26.68
CA ALA A 91 15.31 -6.04 -26.21
C ALA A 91 14.53 -4.72 -26.10
N LEU A 92 15.11 -3.72 -25.42
CA LEU A 92 14.55 -2.38 -25.27
C LEU A 92 14.22 -1.76 -26.63
N ALA A 93 15.18 -1.77 -27.57
CA ALA A 93 14.98 -1.25 -28.92
C ALA A 93 13.84 -1.97 -29.67
N SER A 94 13.62 -3.26 -29.40
CA SER A 94 12.54 -4.02 -30.02
C SER A 94 11.18 -3.66 -29.43
N PHE A 95 11.09 -3.51 -28.10
CA PHE A 95 9.87 -3.06 -27.44
C PHE A 95 9.50 -1.61 -27.80
N GLU A 96 10.48 -0.72 -27.95
CA GLU A 96 10.24 0.67 -28.40
C GLU A 96 9.65 0.72 -29.82
N ARG A 97 10.08 -0.15 -30.74
CA ARG A 97 9.41 -0.30 -32.06
C ARG A 97 7.96 -0.75 -31.92
N GLY A 98 7.67 -1.64 -30.97
CA GLY A 98 6.29 -2.04 -30.67
C GLY A 98 5.46 -0.87 -30.13
N LEU A 99 6.01 -0.07 -29.21
CA LEU A 99 5.33 1.10 -28.64
C LEU A 99 5.07 2.19 -29.67
N ALA A 100 5.88 2.29 -30.73
CA ALA A 100 5.59 3.19 -31.85
C ALA A 100 4.29 2.82 -32.60
N ALA A 101 3.93 1.52 -32.63
CA ALA A 101 2.68 1.05 -33.23
C ALA A 101 1.50 1.06 -32.25
N ALA A 102 1.75 0.87 -30.94
CA ALA A 102 0.74 0.91 -29.90
C ALA A 102 1.27 1.60 -28.63
N PRO A 103 1.20 2.96 -28.55
CA PRO A 103 1.82 3.72 -27.46
C PRO A 103 1.27 3.43 -26.06
N SER A 104 0.06 2.88 -25.96
CA SER A 104 -0.61 2.58 -24.69
C SER A 104 -0.73 1.07 -24.43
N ASP A 105 -0.01 0.21 -25.17
CA ASP A 105 -0.04 -1.23 -24.89
C ASP A 105 0.59 -1.53 -23.52
N PRO A 106 -0.17 -2.04 -22.53
CA PRO A 106 0.33 -2.24 -21.18
C PRO A 106 1.42 -3.31 -21.10
N THR A 107 1.44 -4.28 -22.03
CA THR A 107 2.44 -5.36 -22.02
C THR A 107 3.78 -4.83 -22.49
N LEU A 108 3.81 -4.10 -23.60
CA LEU A 108 5.02 -3.45 -24.08
C LEU A 108 5.58 -2.46 -23.05
N LEU A 109 4.73 -1.67 -22.39
CA LEU A 109 5.17 -0.74 -21.33
C LEU A 109 5.83 -1.48 -20.15
N ALA A 110 5.27 -2.62 -19.72
CA ALA A 110 5.86 -3.45 -18.67
C ALA A 110 7.23 -4.02 -19.07
N GLU A 111 7.36 -4.52 -20.30
CA GLU A 111 8.58 -5.12 -20.82
C GLU A 111 9.68 -4.06 -21.09
N THR A 112 9.28 -2.89 -21.61
CA THR A 112 10.15 -1.71 -21.75
C THR A 112 10.68 -1.26 -20.39
N ALA A 113 9.83 -1.18 -19.37
CA ALA A 113 10.26 -0.81 -18.02
C ALA A 113 11.32 -1.78 -17.48
N TRP A 114 11.11 -3.09 -17.65
CA TRP A 114 12.07 -4.10 -17.22
C TRP A 114 13.39 -4.06 -18.00
N ALA A 115 13.34 -3.94 -19.33
CA ALA A 115 14.53 -3.84 -20.16
C ALA A 115 15.34 -2.56 -19.85
N ALA A 116 14.67 -1.41 -19.71
CA ALA A 116 15.30 -0.14 -19.37
C ALA A 116 15.96 -0.17 -17.98
N PHE A 117 15.31 -0.81 -16.99
CA PHE A 117 15.91 -1.04 -15.67
C PHE A 117 17.21 -1.85 -15.77
N ASN A 118 17.22 -2.92 -16.59
CA ASN A 118 18.42 -3.77 -16.76
C ASN A 118 19.53 -3.10 -17.59
N THR A 119 19.24 -2.01 -18.31
CA THR A 119 20.25 -1.15 -18.95
C THR A 119 20.63 0.05 -18.09
N SER A 120 20.18 0.10 -16.83
CA SER A 120 20.38 1.22 -15.90
C SER A 120 19.80 2.56 -16.36
N ASP A 121 18.88 2.56 -17.33
CA ASP A 121 18.14 3.75 -17.76
C ASP A 121 16.91 3.92 -16.85
N LEU A 122 17.16 4.34 -15.61
CA LEU A 122 16.13 4.42 -14.57
C LEU A 122 15.02 5.41 -14.94
N ALA A 123 15.35 6.54 -15.57
CA ALA A 123 14.36 7.54 -15.97
C ALA A 123 13.37 6.99 -17.01
N LYS A 124 13.86 6.22 -18.00
CA LYS A 124 12.98 5.55 -18.96
C LYS A 124 12.16 4.45 -18.30
N ALA A 125 12.76 3.68 -17.39
CA ALA A 125 12.07 2.63 -16.65
C ALA A 125 10.91 3.21 -15.82
N GLU A 126 11.12 4.31 -15.10
CA GLU A 126 10.09 5.02 -14.33
C GLU A 126 8.96 5.55 -15.21
N SER A 127 9.31 6.17 -16.34
CA SER A 127 8.33 6.67 -17.30
C SER A 127 7.44 5.56 -17.85
N ALA A 128 8.03 4.41 -18.19
CA ALA A 128 7.31 3.24 -18.68
C ALA A 128 6.45 2.59 -17.58
N VAL A 129 6.94 2.49 -16.33
CA VAL A 129 6.15 2.05 -15.17
C VAL A 129 4.91 2.92 -14.99
N ARG A 130 5.08 4.25 -14.93
CA ARG A 130 3.97 5.20 -14.73
C ARG A 130 2.91 5.07 -15.81
N ARG A 131 3.34 5.04 -17.08
CA ARG A 131 2.43 4.84 -18.23
C ARG A 131 1.74 3.48 -18.17
N GLY A 132 2.48 2.43 -17.82
CA GLY A 132 1.96 1.07 -17.71
C GLY A 132 0.90 0.94 -16.63
N LEU A 133 1.13 1.47 -15.43
CA LEU A 133 0.15 1.45 -14.34
C LEU A 133 -1.12 2.25 -14.65
N ALA A 134 -1.05 3.28 -15.50
CA ALA A 134 -2.21 4.05 -15.92
C ALA A 134 -3.17 3.26 -16.85
N VAL A 135 -2.66 2.25 -17.57
CA VAL A 135 -3.44 1.52 -18.60
C VAL A 135 -3.58 0.02 -18.35
N ALA A 136 -2.80 -0.55 -17.42
CA ALA A 136 -2.85 -1.97 -17.08
C ALA A 136 -4.06 -2.32 -16.20
N LYS A 137 -5.02 -3.06 -16.76
CA LYS A 137 -6.22 -3.57 -16.06
C LYS A 137 -6.05 -4.98 -15.46
N ARG A 138 -5.13 -5.79 -16.00
CA ARG A 138 -4.94 -7.18 -15.56
C ARG A 138 -4.11 -7.25 -14.27
N PRO A 139 -4.60 -7.86 -13.17
CA PRO A 139 -3.88 -7.90 -11.88
C PRO A 139 -2.44 -8.42 -12.00
N ASN A 140 -2.23 -9.54 -12.70
CA ASN A 140 -0.91 -10.15 -12.88
C ASN A 140 0.10 -9.23 -13.58
N LEU A 141 -0.33 -8.48 -14.60
CA LEU A 141 0.53 -7.54 -15.32
C LEU A 141 0.82 -6.30 -14.47
N ARG A 142 -0.21 -5.78 -13.78
CA ARG A 142 -0.06 -4.66 -12.85
C ARG A 142 0.92 -5.02 -11.72
N ALA A 143 0.84 -6.23 -11.16
CA ALA A 143 1.78 -6.76 -10.18
C ALA A 143 3.22 -6.80 -10.71
N GLN A 144 3.43 -7.20 -11.97
CA GLN A 144 4.75 -7.20 -12.61
C GLN A 144 5.31 -5.78 -12.74
N ILE A 145 4.49 -4.82 -13.16
CA ILE A 145 4.90 -3.41 -13.29
C ILE A 145 5.27 -2.84 -11.92
N LEU A 146 4.48 -3.14 -10.87
CA LEU A 146 4.77 -2.76 -9.49
C LEU A 146 6.06 -3.39 -8.96
N TYR A 147 6.35 -4.65 -9.29
CA TYR A 147 7.64 -5.24 -8.97
C TYR A 147 8.80 -4.47 -9.61
N THR A 148 8.70 -4.10 -10.89
CA THR A 148 9.71 -3.27 -11.55
C THR A 148 9.84 -1.90 -10.88
N ALA A 149 8.73 -1.28 -10.47
CA ALA A 149 8.75 -0.04 -9.70
C ALA A 149 9.55 -0.18 -8.39
N GLY A 150 9.34 -1.29 -7.67
CA GLY A 150 10.09 -1.58 -6.44
C GLY A 150 11.59 -1.77 -6.69
N ARG A 151 11.96 -2.41 -7.81
CA ARG A 151 13.36 -2.58 -8.22
C ARG A 151 14.05 -1.26 -8.58
N ILE A 152 13.33 -0.35 -9.23
CA ILE A 152 13.83 0.99 -9.53
C ILE A 152 14.06 1.77 -8.23
N ALA A 153 13.10 1.74 -7.30
CA ALA A 153 13.21 2.42 -6.02
C ALA A 153 14.40 1.88 -5.19
N GLU A 154 14.64 0.56 -5.18
CA GLU A 154 15.86 -0.02 -4.58
C GLU A 154 17.13 0.56 -5.21
N ALA A 155 17.20 0.65 -6.54
CA ALA A 155 18.38 1.19 -7.24
C ALA A 155 18.63 2.68 -6.94
N LYS A 156 17.60 3.42 -6.53
CA LYS A 156 17.67 4.82 -6.10
C LYS A 156 17.86 4.99 -4.59
N ASN A 157 17.98 3.89 -3.84
CA ASN A 157 18.01 3.86 -2.36
C ASN A 157 16.74 4.42 -1.70
N GLU A 158 15.60 4.36 -2.39
CA GLU A 158 14.30 4.83 -1.90
C GLU A 158 13.55 3.67 -1.22
N SER A 159 14.05 3.23 -0.06
CA SER A 159 13.59 2.00 0.62
C SER A 159 12.07 1.96 0.87
N ASP A 160 11.45 3.07 1.27
CA ASP A 160 10.00 3.12 1.53
C ASP A 160 9.18 2.96 0.25
N ALA A 161 9.62 3.60 -0.84
CA ALA A 161 8.96 3.46 -2.13
C ALA A 161 9.09 2.02 -2.66
N ALA A 162 10.26 1.40 -2.48
CA ALA A 162 10.48 0.00 -2.85
C ALA A 162 9.55 -0.94 -2.10
N ARG A 163 9.46 -0.78 -0.78
CA ARG A 163 8.54 -1.58 0.02
C ARG A 163 7.08 -1.38 -0.40
N ARG A 164 6.64 -0.16 -0.73
CA ARG A 164 5.24 0.11 -1.14
C ARG A 164 4.91 -0.63 -2.41
N ALA A 165 5.76 -0.49 -3.41
CA ALA A 165 5.60 -1.14 -4.69
C ALA A 165 5.61 -2.68 -4.58
N TYR A 166 6.45 -3.27 -3.73
CA TYR A 166 6.42 -4.70 -3.46
C TYR A 166 5.18 -5.15 -2.68
N GLY A 167 4.74 -4.38 -1.68
CA GLY A 167 3.51 -4.65 -0.95
C GLY A 167 2.30 -4.69 -1.89
N GLU A 168 2.14 -3.67 -2.73
CA GLU A 168 1.09 -3.61 -3.75
C GLU A 168 1.22 -4.75 -4.79
N SER A 169 2.45 -5.10 -5.20
CA SER A 169 2.69 -6.22 -6.11
C SER A 169 2.21 -7.56 -5.51
N LEU A 170 2.55 -7.82 -4.24
CA LEU A 170 2.15 -9.03 -3.51
C LEU A 170 0.65 -9.09 -3.23
N ALA A 171 0.01 -7.94 -3.00
CA ALA A 171 -1.45 -7.86 -2.83
C ALA A 171 -2.20 -8.33 -4.09
N LEU A 172 -1.62 -8.13 -5.27
CA LEU A 172 -2.20 -8.54 -6.55
C LEU A 172 -1.82 -9.97 -6.96
N ARG A 173 -0.65 -10.48 -6.52
CA ARG A 173 -0.16 -11.82 -6.87
C ARG A 173 0.96 -12.27 -5.93
N ASP A 174 0.85 -13.47 -5.39
CA ASP A 174 1.94 -14.07 -4.61
C ASP A 174 3.21 -14.28 -5.46
N ASN A 175 4.37 -13.98 -4.86
CA ASN A 175 5.67 -14.14 -5.50
C ASN A 175 6.79 -14.21 -4.46
N ALA A 176 7.47 -15.36 -4.40
CA ALA A 176 8.53 -15.61 -3.42
C ALA A 176 9.71 -14.62 -3.51
N GLU A 177 10.10 -14.17 -4.70
CA GLU A 177 11.19 -13.19 -4.86
C GLU A 177 10.76 -11.80 -4.38
N VAL A 178 9.53 -11.37 -4.69
CA VAL A 178 9.00 -10.09 -4.18
C VAL A 178 8.92 -10.11 -2.66
N LYS A 179 8.43 -11.21 -2.08
CA LYS A 179 8.39 -11.41 -0.62
C LYS A 179 9.78 -11.33 0.00
N ARG A 180 10.75 -12.07 -0.55
CA ARG A 180 12.16 -12.04 -0.09
C ARG A 180 12.76 -10.63 -0.13
N ARG A 181 12.47 -9.85 -1.17
CA ARG A 181 12.94 -8.46 -1.28
C ARG A 181 12.27 -7.54 -0.28
N LEU A 182 10.95 -7.64 -0.15
CA LEU A 182 10.20 -6.88 0.85
C LEU A 182 10.72 -7.18 2.26
N ASP A 183 10.95 -8.45 2.58
CA ASP A 183 11.53 -8.90 3.86
C ASP A 183 12.94 -8.32 4.07
N ALA A 184 13.78 -8.30 3.04
CA ALA A 184 15.13 -7.70 3.11
C ALA A 184 15.10 -6.18 3.35
N LEU A 185 14.01 -5.51 3.00
CA LEU A 185 13.77 -4.09 3.29
C LEU A 185 13.09 -3.85 4.66
N GLY A 186 12.95 -4.89 5.48
CA GLY A 186 12.31 -4.82 6.81
C GLY A 186 10.89 -5.39 6.88
N GLY A 187 10.42 -6.07 5.84
CA GLY A 187 9.12 -6.74 5.82
C GLY A 187 7.95 -5.80 5.52
N SER A 188 6.74 -6.34 5.69
CA SER A 188 5.46 -5.75 5.29
C SER A 188 5.35 -4.24 5.58
N LEU A 189 5.12 -3.47 4.52
CA LEU A 189 4.32 -2.27 4.65
C LEU A 189 2.85 -2.69 4.68
N ALA A 190 2.34 -2.97 5.87
CA ALA A 190 1.07 -2.31 6.19
C ALA A 190 1.42 -0.83 6.06
N GLY A 191 0.95 -0.18 4.98
CA GLY A 191 1.42 1.12 4.48
C GLY A 191 1.86 2.00 5.64
N GLU A 192 3.11 2.46 5.61
CA GLU A 192 3.71 3.24 6.69
C GLU A 192 2.67 4.25 7.17
N LEU A 193 2.13 3.99 8.36
CA LEU A 193 0.93 4.68 8.77
C LEU A 193 1.28 6.16 8.87
N VAL A 194 0.43 6.99 8.29
CA VAL A 194 0.64 8.44 8.30
C VAL A 194 0.81 8.87 9.75
N CYS A 195 1.87 9.63 10.05
CA CYS A 195 2.22 10.05 11.42
C CYS A 195 2.69 8.92 12.37
N ALA A 196 3.40 7.91 11.85
CA ALA A 196 3.94 6.78 12.62
C ALA A 196 4.98 7.13 13.70
N GLU A 197 5.59 8.32 13.67
CA GLU A 197 6.53 8.78 14.71
C GLU A 197 5.84 8.93 16.09
N GLY A 198 4.52 9.02 16.09
CA GLY A 198 3.71 9.18 17.29
C GLY A 198 3.54 10.65 17.71
N ALA A 199 2.56 10.90 18.56
CA ALA A 199 2.16 12.23 19.00
C ALA A 199 1.89 12.25 20.51
N ALA A 200 2.05 13.40 21.16
CA ALA A 200 1.79 13.54 22.60
C ALA A 200 0.30 13.43 22.98
N SER A 201 -0.60 13.64 22.01
CA SER A 201 -2.05 13.56 22.18
C SER A 201 -2.72 13.21 20.85
N ILE A 202 -4.00 12.81 20.91
CA ILE A 202 -4.84 12.63 19.71
C ILE A 202 -4.95 13.95 18.92
N GLU A 203 -5.00 15.10 19.60
CA GLU A 203 -5.06 16.41 18.93
C GLU A 203 -3.78 16.68 18.13
N THR A 204 -2.61 16.41 18.71
CA THR A 204 -1.33 16.53 18.00
C THR A 204 -1.23 15.54 16.84
N LEU A 205 -1.72 14.30 17.02
CA LEU A 205 -1.81 13.31 15.94
C LEU A 205 -2.69 13.82 14.80
N CYS A 206 -3.86 14.35 15.12
CA CYS A 206 -4.77 14.95 14.16
C CYS A 206 -4.16 16.15 13.44
N GLY A 207 -3.40 16.99 14.14
CA GLY A 207 -2.64 18.09 13.52
C GLY A 207 -1.60 17.60 12.50
N CYS A 208 -0.96 16.46 12.76
CA CYS A 208 -0.08 15.81 11.80
C CYS A 208 -0.86 15.25 10.59
N LEU A 209 -1.95 14.52 10.84
CA LEU A 209 -2.79 13.92 9.79
C LEU A 209 -3.39 15.00 8.87
N SER A 210 -3.90 16.11 9.41
CA SER A 210 -4.47 17.19 8.61
C SER A 210 -3.46 17.87 7.67
N LYS A 211 -2.16 17.90 8.03
CA LYS A 211 -1.10 18.39 7.12
C LYS A 211 -0.88 17.45 5.93
N ARG A 212 -1.29 16.20 6.05
CA ARG A 212 -1.18 15.14 5.03
C ARG A 212 -2.45 15.01 4.19
N LYS A 213 -3.30 16.05 4.13
CA LYS A 213 -4.53 16.05 3.33
C LYS A 213 -4.34 15.69 1.86
N ALA A 214 -3.16 15.92 1.30
CA ALA A 214 -2.83 15.58 -0.09
C ALA A 214 -2.76 14.05 -0.33
N ASP A 215 -2.68 13.25 0.74
CA ASP A 215 -2.74 11.79 0.67
C ASP A 215 -4.19 11.26 0.58
N LEU A 216 -5.17 12.16 0.67
CA LEU A 216 -6.59 11.89 0.45
C LEU A 216 -7.03 12.52 -0.88
N LEU A 217 -7.96 11.87 -1.57
CA LEU A 217 -8.71 12.35 -2.74
C LEU A 217 -9.84 13.31 -2.32
N VAL A 218 -9.50 14.29 -1.48
CA VAL A 218 -10.44 15.29 -0.98
C VAL A 218 -10.63 16.37 -2.06
N MET A 219 -11.89 16.70 -2.38
CA MET A 219 -12.21 17.72 -3.37
C MET A 219 -11.79 19.11 -2.89
N GLU A 220 -11.50 20.01 -3.83
CA GLU A 220 -11.18 21.40 -3.47
C GLU A 220 -12.35 22.04 -2.73
N GLY A 221 -12.10 22.51 -1.51
CA GLY A 221 -13.11 23.12 -0.64
C GLY A 221 -13.68 22.19 0.43
N ASP A 222 -13.47 20.87 0.33
CA ASP A 222 -13.91 19.92 1.37
C ASP A 222 -13.08 20.08 2.66
N GLU A 223 -13.75 20.11 3.81
CA GLU A 223 -13.09 20.16 5.11
C GLU A 223 -12.57 18.77 5.52
N VAL A 224 -11.28 18.69 5.85
CA VAL A 224 -10.67 17.48 6.41
C VAL A 224 -10.79 17.54 7.93
N THR A 225 -11.53 16.59 8.49
CA THR A 225 -11.71 16.43 9.94
C THR A 225 -10.87 15.27 10.46
N CYS A 226 -10.47 15.34 11.72
CA CYS A 226 -9.84 14.23 12.42
C CYS A 226 -10.39 14.16 13.84
N ARG A 227 -10.93 13.01 14.23
CA ARG A 227 -11.52 12.82 15.57
C ARG A 227 -11.41 11.38 16.05
N SER A 228 -11.30 11.19 17.36
CA SER A 228 -11.47 9.88 17.97
C SER A 228 -12.94 9.45 17.92
N LEU A 229 -13.19 8.18 17.62
CA LEU A 229 -14.52 7.61 17.56
C LEU A 229 -14.94 7.02 18.92
N PRO A 230 -16.24 7.07 19.28
CA PRO A 230 -16.76 6.47 20.52
C PRO A 230 -16.51 4.96 20.66
N VAL A 231 -16.35 4.24 19.54
CA VAL A 231 -15.96 2.82 19.52
C VAL A 231 -14.67 2.54 20.31
N SER A 232 -13.82 3.54 20.52
CA SER A 232 -12.65 3.43 21.40
C SER A 232 -13.03 2.93 22.81
N LEU A 233 -14.25 3.26 23.28
CA LEU A 233 -14.78 2.78 24.56
C LEU A 233 -15.16 1.29 24.53
N THR A 234 -15.54 0.76 23.36
CA THR A 234 -15.94 -0.65 23.20
C THR A 234 -14.77 -1.58 22.88
N LEU A 235 -13.54 -1.06 22.72
CA LEU A 235 -12.34 -1.87 22.56
C LEU A 235 -11.91 -2.60 23.85
N GLY A 236 -12.47 -2.21 25.01
CA GLY A 236 -12.16 -2.83 26.30
C GLY A 236 -10.79 -2.46 26.87
N THR A 237 -10.14 -1.40 26.34
CA THR A 237 -8.90 -0.85 26.89
C THR A 237 -8.76 0.65 26.58
N PRO A 238 -8.29 1.48 27.53
CA PRO A 238 -7.98 2.88 27.27
C PRO A 238 -6.68 3.05 26.46
N ARG A 239 -5.96 1.96 26.19
CA ARG A 239 -4.67 1.99 25.47
C ARG A 239 -4.81 1.90 23.95
N LEU A 240 -6.02 1.70 23.44
CA LEU A 240 -6.33 1.70 22.03
C LEU A 240 -7.46 2.68 21.77
N SER A 241 -7.34 3.44 20.69
CA SER A 241 -8.38 4.33 20.20
C SER A 241 -8.54 4.17 18.70
N VAL A 242 -9.75 4.41 18.19
CA VAL A 242 -9.98 4.53 16.75
C VAL A 242 -10.08 6.00 16.40
N VAL A 243 -9.34 6.43 15.40
CA VAL A 243 -9.38 7.79 14.85
C VAL A 243 -9.93 7.72 13.43
N ARG A 244 -10.95 8.53 13.15
CA ARG A 244 -11.42 8.79 11.77
C ARG A 244 -10.76 10.07 11.29
N TRP A 245 -10.09 10.01 10.15
CA TRP A 245 -9.44 11.14 9.50
C TRP A 245 -9.85 11.24 8.03
N GLY A 246 -10.42 12.38 7.63
CA GLY A 246 -10.84 12.65 6.25
C GLY A 246 -12.02 13.60 6.16
N SER A 247 -12.61 13.68 4.97
CA SER A 247 -13.80 14.47 4.66
C SER A 247 -15.09 13.63 4.74
N THR A 248 -16.15 14.14 4.13
CA THR A 248 -17.40 13.41 3.90
C THR A 248 -17.28 12.36 2.80
N ASN A 249 -16.45 12.62 1.79
CA ASN A 249 -16.34 11.79 0.58
C ASN A 249 -15.16 10.79 0.65
N GLU A 250 -14.18 11.03 1.52
CA GLU A 250 -13.14 10.05 1.80
C GLU A 250 -12.72 10.12 3.27
N ALA A 251 -12.58 8.99 3.94
CA ALA A 251 -12.02 8.95 5.28
C ALA A 251 -11.28 7.65 5.56
N GLN A 252 -10.25 7.71 6.40
CA GLN A 252 -9.52 6.54 6.88
C GLN A 252 -9.84 6.30 8.36
N TYR A 253 -9.92 5.02 8.73
CA TYR A 253 -10.08 4.56 10.10
C TYR A 253 -8.75 4.00 10.58
N LEU A 254 -8.11 4.70 11.52
CA LEU A 254 -6.82 4.32 12.06
C LEU A 254 -7.00 3.77 13.47
N LEU A 255 -6.40 2.61 13.74
CA LEU A 255 -6.19 2.13 15.10
C LEU A 255 -4.95 2.82 15.66
N VAL A 256 -5.10 3.47 16.81
CA VAL A 256 -4.06 4.24 17.48
C VAL A 256 -3.77 3.61 18.83
N ALA A 257 -2.51 3.27 19.08
CA ALA A 257 -2.04 2.79 20.37
C ALA A 257 -1.55 3.95 21.24
N HIS A 258 -1.78 3.84 22.53
CA HIS A 258 -1.25 4.70 23.57
C HIS A 258 -0.14 3.94 24.32
N ASP A 259 1.10 4.19 23.90
CA ASP A 259 2.33 3.59 24.42
C ASP A 259 3.04 4.61 25.31
N GLY A 260 2.68 4.65 26.60
CA GLY A 260 3.19 5.67 27.52
C GLY A 260 2.62 7.06 27.17
N PRO A 261 3.45 8.08 26.93
CA PRO A 261 2.97 9.43 26.55
C PRO A 261 2.67 9.58 25.05
N THR A 262 2.80 8.50 24.26
CA THR A 262 2.80 8.57 22.81
C THR A 262 1.58 7.87 22.21
N PHE A 263 0.85 8.59 21.37
CA PHE A 263 -0.23 8.12 20.51
C PHE A 263 0.31 7.83 19.12
N ARG A 264 0.24 6.58 18.68
CA ARG A 264 0.81 6.15 17.41
C ARG A 264 -0.18 5.30 16.62
N PRO A 265 -0.44 5.62 15.35
CA PRO A 265 -1.16 4.71 14.46
C PRO A 265 -0.45 3.36 14.38
N VAL A 266 -1.19 2.26 14.58
CA VAL A 266 -0.67 0.89 14.56
C VAL A 266 -1.37 -0.01 13.55
N ALA A 267 -2.52 0.39 13.00
CA ALA A 267 -3.15 -0.27 11.85
C ALA A 267 -4.12 0.66 11.11
N GLU A 268 -4.35 0.41 9.82
CA GLU A 268 -5.51 0.93 9.07
C GLU A 268 -6.62 -0.12 9.13
N LEU A 269 -7.76 0.27 9.71
CA LEU A 269 -8.92 -0.60 9.91
C LEU A 269 -9.84 -0.61 8.68
N GLY A 270 -9.81 0.45 7.88
CA GLY A 270 -10.60 0.60 6.66
C GLY A 270 -10.55 2.03 6.12
N ARG A 271 -11.15 2.22 4.95
CA ARG A 271 -11.32 3.51 4.27
C ARG A 271 -12.74 3.63 3.75
N ASP A 272 -13.35 4.79 3.97
CA ASP A 272 -14.54 5.23 3.26
C ASP A 272 -14.12 5.98 2.00
N PHE A 273 -14.79 5.73 0.89
CA PHE A 273 -14.64 6.50 -0.34
C PHE A 273 -15.98 6.55 -1.07
N GLU A 274 -16.44 7.75 -1.39
CA GLU A 274 -17.76 8.04 -1.97
C GLU A 274 -17.58 9.12 -3.06
N PRO A 275 -17.25 8.73 -4.30
CA PRO A 275 -17.01 9.68 -5.38
C PRO A 275 -18.30 10.26 -6.00
N GLY A 276 -19.48 9.86 -5.51
CA GLY A 276 -20.79 10.23 -6.05
C GLY A 276 -21.53 9.02 -6.63
N ALA A 277 -22.60 9.26 -7.39
CA ALA A 277 -23.61 8.24 -7.74
C ALA A 277 -23.14 7.00 -8.53
N PHE A 278 -21.94 7.02 -9.11
CA PHE A 278 -21.38 5.89 -9.84
C PHE A 278 -19.88 5.77 -9.60
N GLY A 279 -19.38 4.53 -9.57
CA GLY A 279 -17.96 4.20 -9.45
C GLY A 279 -17.68 3.33 -8.24
N VAL A 280 -16.47 3.47 -7.70
CA VAL A 280 -15.99 2.71 -6.55
C VAL A 280 -16.45 3.39 -5.27
N HIS A 281 -17.28 2.70 -4.51
CA HIS A 281 -17.66 3.07 -3.16
C HIS A 281 -16.97 2.13 -2.18
N ASN A 282 -16.38 2.70 -1.15
CA ASN A 282 -15.85 1.93 -0.03
C ASN A 282 -16.55 2.40 1.24
N ALA A 283 -17.03 1.48 2.04
CA ALA A 283 -17.62 1.75 3.35
C ALA A 283 -16.93 0.87 4.39
N SER A 284 -16.44 1.51 5.45
CA SER A 284 -15.75 0.83 6.52
C SER A 284 -16.49 1.01 7.85
N THR A 285 -16.60 -0.09 8.60
CA THR A 285 -17.13 -0.05 9.97
C THR A 285 -16.14 -0.70 10.93
N VAL A 286 -16.15 -0.22 12.17
CA VAL A 286 -15.36 -0.81 13.25
C VAL A 286 -16.35 -1.16 14.36
N PRO A 287 -16.86 -2.40 14.42
CA PRO A 287 -17.88 -2.79 15.41
C PRO A 287 -17.37 -2.73 16.86
N GLY A 288 -16.06 -2.91 17.07
CA GLY A 288 -15.44 -2.91 18.39
C GLY A 288 -14.25 -3.86 18.46
N GLY A 289 -13.93 -4.31 19.67
CA GLY A 289 -12.87 -5.28 19.87
C GLY A 289 -13.07 -6.08 21.14
N GLU A 290 -12.23 -7.09 21.32
CA GLU A 290 -12.25 -7.93 22.51
C GLU A 290 -10.84 -8.16 23.04
N LYS A 291 -10.75 -8.31 24.36
CA LYS A 291 -9.52 -8.64 25.05
C LYS A 291 -9.41 -10.15 25.20
N ARG A 292 -8.26 -10.70 24.85
CA ARG A 292 -7.88 -12.11 25.05
C ARG A 292 -6.63 -12.20 25.91
N LYS A 293 -6.59 -13.19 26.80
CA LYS A 293 -5.42 -13.49 27.62
C LYS A 293 -4.68 -14.68 27.00
N LEU A 294 -3.38 -14.52 26.74
CA LEU A 294 -2.50 -15.59 26.27
C LEU A 294 -1.29 -15.71 27.20
N GLY A 295 -1.36 -16.69 28.11
CA GLY A 295 -0.43 -16.76 29.24
C GLY A 295 -0.54 -15.50 30.10
N ASP A 296 0.57 -14.80 30.28
CA ASP A 296 0.64 -13.56 31.06
C ASP A 296 0.44 -12.29 30.22
N ARG A 297 0.19 -12.42 28.92
CA ARG A 297 0.02 -11.28 28.02
C ARG A 297 -1.44 -11.04 27.66
N GLU A 298 -1.78 -9.77 27.55
CA GLU A 298 -3.05 -9.33 26.99
C GLU A 298 -2.87 -9.05 25.50
N VAL A 299 -3.77 -9.63 24.70
CA VAL A 299 -3.88 -9.43 23.26
C VAL A 299 -5.26 -8.86 23.00
N PHE A 300 -5.36 -7.89 22.09
CA PHE A 300 -6.61 -7.27 21.71
C PHE A 300 -6.91 -7.62 20.26
N VAL A 301 -8.16 -7.98 19.98
CA VAL A 301 -8.64 -8.26 18.64
C VAL A 301 -9.65 -7.18 18.28
N VAL A 302 -9.27 -6.26 17.41
CA VAL A 302 -10.16 -5.21 16.91
C VAL A 302 -10.79 -5.69 15.61
N LYS A 303 -12.12 -5.70 15.54
CA LYS A 303 -12.87 -6.12 14.36
C LYS A 303 -13.16 -4.91 13.48
N SER A 304 -12.98 -5.07 12.17
CA SER A 304 -13.46 -4.10 11.20
C SER A 304 -14.03 -4.80 9.98
N GLU A 305 -14.97 -4.13 9.30
CA GLU A 305 -15.58 -4.60 8.08
C GLU A 305 -15.33 -3.55 6.99
N VAL A 306 -14.96 -4.01 5.81
CA VAL A 306 -14.78 -3.16 4.62
C VAL A 306 -15.69 -3.71 3.53
N ARG A 307 -16.57 -2.87 3.00
CA ARG A 307 -17.44 -3.18 1.86
C ARG A 307 -16.99 -2.30 0.71
N ASN A 308 -16.48 -2.91 -0.34
CA ASN A 308 -16.12 -2.22 -1.58
C ASN A 308 -17.17 -2.58 -2.63
N THR A 309 -17.74 -1.60 -3.30
CA THR A 309 -18.70 -1.81 -4.38
C THR A 309 -18.31 -0.92 -5.56
N ASP A 310 -18.14 -1.50 -6.74
CA ASP A 310 -17.84 -0.81 -7.99
C ASP A 310 -19.04 -0.94 -8.93
N MET A 311 -19.76 0.17 -9.11
CA MET A 311 -20.90 0.26 -10.01
C MET A 311 -20.43 0.61 -11.42
N ASN A 312 -20.36 -0.39 -12.28
CA ASN A 312 -19.99 -0.27 -13.69
C ASN A 312 -21.22 -0.11 -14.58
N LEU A 313 -21.01 0.34 -15.83
CA LEU A 313 -22.04 0.45 -16.86
C LEU A 313 -23.27 1.26 -16.42
N ALA A 314 -23.05 2.44 -15.83
CA ALA A 314 -24.12 3.27 -15.27
C ALA A 314 -24.98 2.53 -14.21
N GLY A 315 -24.35 1.65 -13.43
CA GLY A 315 -24.97 0.92 -12.33
C GLY A 315 -25.60 -0.42 -12.71
N LEU A 316 -25.54 -0.85 -13.97
CA LEU A 316 -26.11 -2.15 -14.41
C LEU A 316 -25.33 -3.36 -13.89
N GLU A 317 -24.03 -3.18 -13.65
CA GLU A 317 -23.16 -4.20 -13.08
C GLU A 317 -22.60 -3.68 -11.76
N GLU A 318 -22.75 -4.48 -10.71
CA GLU A 318 -22.16 -4.21 -9.41
C GLU A 318 -21.12 -5.28 -9.14
N CYS A 319 -19.86 -4.86 -9.07
CA CYS A 319 -18.80 -5.68 -8.53
C CYS A 319 -18.63 -5.34 -7.05
N PHE A 320 -18.49 -6.34 -6.20
CA PHE A 320 -18.32 -6.14 -4.77
C PHE A 320 -17.11 -6.89 -4.23
N GLU A 321 -16.55 -6.38 -3.15
CA GLU A 321 -15.59 -7.06 -2.29
C GLU A 321 -15.87 -6.70 -0.83
N ASP A 322 -16.29 -7.71 -0.10
CA ASP A 322 -16.63 -7.66 1.31
C ASP A 322 -15.50 -8.32 2.11
N ILE A 323 -14.92 -7.59 3.05
CA ILE A 323 -13.78 -8.04 3.86
C ILE A 323 -14.10 -7.86 5.33
N ASP A 324 -14.18 -8.97 6.06
CA ASP A 324 -14.17 -8.95 7.52
C ASP A 324 -12.72 -9.11 7.99
N ARG A 325 -12.27 -8.18 8.85
CA ARG A 325 -10.90 -8.10 9.34
C ARG A 325 -10.86 -8.25 10.86
N GLU A 326 -9.83 -8.95 11.32
CA GLU A 326 -9.42 -8.96 12.71
C GLU A 326 -8.00 -8.39 12.81
N THR A 327 -7.88 -7.26 13.51
CA THR A 327 -6.59 -6.64 13.82
C THR A 327 -6.13 -7.13 15.19
N VAL A 328 -5.13 -8.00 15.19
CA VAL A 328 -4.60 -8.64 16.40
C VAL A 328 -3.43 -7.82 16.92
N CYS A 329 -3.60 -7.25 18.11
CA CYS A 329 -2.65 -6.35 18.74
C CYS A 329 -2.09 -6.95 20.03
N ALA A 330 -0.76 -6.95 20.16
CA ALA A 330 -0.11 -7.11 21.45
C ALA A 330 0.29 -5.74 21.97
N LEU A 331 -0.27 -5.36 23.13
CA LEU A 331 0.05 -4.08 23.72
C LEU A 331 1.50 -4.07 24.18
N GLY A 332 2.16 -2.98 23.81
CA GLY A 332 3.50 -2.66 24.22
C GLY A 332 3.59 -2.26 25.69
N ASP A 333 4.79 -1.94 26.14
CA ASP A 333 5.05 -1.16 27.36
C ASP A 333 5.84 0.10 26.98
N GLU A 334 6.34 0.86 27.95
CA GLU A 334 7.16 2.06 27.66
C GLU A 334 8.43 1.76 26.84
N LYS A 335 8.91 0.50 26.84
CA LYS A 335 10.15 0.08 26.17
C LYS A 335 9.88 -0.63 24.86
N LYS A 336 8.70 -1.20 24.68
CA LYS A 336 8.31 -1.97 23.49
C LYS A 336 7.04 -1.39 22.90
N PRO A 337 7.05 -0.90 21.65
CA PRO A 337 5.85 -0.37 21.02
C PRO A 337 4.76 -1.44 20.87
N THR A 338 3.50 -1.04 20.96
CA THR A 338 2.35 -1.86 20.56
C THR A 338 2.50 -2.27 19.10
N ARG A 339 2.24 -3.55 18.83
CA ARG A 339 2.29 -4.16 17.49
C ARG A 339 0.96 -4.76 17.15
N CYS A 340 0.49 -4.50 15.94
CA CYS A 340 -0.78 -5.00 15.43
C CYS A 340 -0.58 -5.64 14.06
N ILE A 341 -1.35 -6.68 13.76
CA ILE A 341 -1.40 -7.32 12.45
C ILE A 341 -2.86 -7.45 12.02
N VAL A 342 -3.17 -6.94 10.84
CA VAL A 342 -4.51 -7.03 10.24
C VAL A 342 -4.65 -8.35 9.49
N VAL A 343 -5.66 -9.14 9.83
CA VAL A 343 -5.96 -10.42 9.18
C VAL A 343 -7.34 -10.33 8.53
N PRO A 344 -7.47 -10.43 7.18
CA PRO A 344 -8.77 -10.55 6.53
C PRO A 344 -9.31 -11.97 6.77
N VAL A 345 -10.05 -12.15 7.85
CA VAL A 345 -10.55 -13.46 8.29
C VAL A 345 -11.62 -14.01 7.34
N SER A 346 -12.31 -13.12 6.61
CA SER A 346 -13.25 -13.45 5.56
C SER A 346 -13.11 -12.45 4.43
N THR A 347 -13.14 -12.93 3.18
CA THR A 347 -13.20 -12.08 1.98
C THR A 347 -14.15 -12.72 0.99
N LYS A 348 -15.16 -11.97 0.56
CA LYS A 348 -16.12 -12.39 -0.46
C LYS A 348 -16.12 -11.36 -1.56
N SER A 349 -15.87 -11.77 -2.80
CA SER A 349 -15.88 -10.85 -3.94
C SER A 349 -16.67 -11.45 -5.09
N GLY A 350 -17.16 -10.60 -5.99
CA GLY A 350 -17.88 -11.06 -7.17
C GLY A 350 -18.37 -9.90 -8.01
N CYS A 351 -18.93 -10.22 -9.17
CA CYS A 351 -19.66 -9.26 -9.99
C CYS A 351 -21.03 -9.85 -10.31
N GLY A 352 -22.05 -9.01 -10.21
CA GLY A 352 -23.44 -9.38 -10.38
C GLY A 352 -24.28 -8.26 -10.97
N GLN A 353 -25.60 -8.45 -10.91
CA GLN A 353 -26.56 -7.42 -11.26
C GLN A 353 -26.44 -6.28 -10.26
N GLY A 354 -26.22 -5.06 -10.76
CA GLY A 354 -26.41 -3.85 -9.96
C GLY A 354 -27.88 -3.44 -9.96
N VAL A 355 -28.15 -2.19 -10.30
CA VAL A 355 -29.51 -1.66 -10.47
C VAL A 355 -30.19 -2.36 -11.64
N ALA A 356 -31.32 -3.02 -11.36
CA ALA A 356 -32.15 -3.63 -12.39
C ALA A 356 -32.91 -2.53 -13.17
N PRO A 357 -32.62 -2.32 -14.47
CA PRO A 357 -33.37 -1.36 -15.26
C PRO A 357 -34.80 -1.83 -15.46
N GLY A 358 -35.73 -0.88 -15.56
CA GLY A 358 -37.13 -1.17 -15.86
C GLY A 358 -37.24 -1.86 -17.23
N PRO A 359 -38.21 -2.79 -17.43
CA PRO A 359 -38.36 -3.48 -18.72
C PRO A 359 -38.56 -2.54 -19.92
N SER A 360 -39.13 -1.36 -19.70
CA SER A 360 -39.33 -0.32 -20.71
C SER A 360 -38.08 0.50 -21.04
N GLU A 361 -37.04 0.41 -20.20
CA GLU A 361 -35.75 1.10 -20.38
C GLU A 361 -34.75 0.24 -21.16
N LEU A 362 -35.10 -1.03 -21.41
CA LEU A 362 -34.28 -2.02 -22.09
C LEU A 362 -34.73 -2.20 -23.54
N ASP A 363 -33.91 -1.72 -24.47
CA ASP A 363 -33.97 -2.20 -25.85
C ASP A 363 -33.43 -3.64 -25.96
N ASP A 364 -33.65 -4.28 -27.11
CA ASP A 364 -33.30 -5.69 -27.29
C ASP A 364 -31.77 -5.92 -27.24
N ALA A 365 -30.97 -4.93 -27.66
CA ALA A 365 -29.53 -4.99 -27.57
C ALA A 365 -29.05 -4.98 -26.11
N MET A 366 -29.65 -4.16 -25.25
CA MET A 366 -29.35 -4.11 -23.83
C MET A 366 -29.77 -5.40 -23.12
N LYS A 367 -30.91 -5.98 -23.50
CA LYS A 367 -31.35 -7.30 -22.96
C LYS A 367 -30.34 -8.40 -23.31
N GLU A 368 -29.86 -8.44 -24.55
CA GLU A 368 -28.86 -9.41 -24.99
C GLU A 368 -27.53 -9.22 -24.24
N LEU A 369 -27.05 -7.98 -24.12
CA LEU A 369 -25.85 -7.65 -23.36
C LEU A 369 -25.94 -8.09 -21.89
N LEU A 370 -27.08 -7.80 -21.23
CA LEU A 370 -27.32 -8.22 -19.85
C LEU A 370 -27.37 -9.75 -19.72
N ALA A 371 -27.97 -10.45 -20.69
CA ALA A 371 -28.00 -11.91 -20.71
C ALA A 371 -26.60 -12.52 -20.85
N GLU A 372 -25.76 -11.98 -21.73
CA GLU A 372 -24.36 -12.41 -21.89
C GLU A 372 -23.56 -12.19 -20.60
N ARG A 373 -23.69 -11.00 -19.98
CA ARG A 373 -22.99 -10.66 -18.74
C ARG A 373 -23.41 -11.55 -17.57
N LYS A 374 -24.71 -11.82 -17.45
CA LYS A 374 -25.26 -12.69 -16.42
C LYS A 374 -24.66 -14.10 -16.44
N ALA A 375 -24.28 -14.60 -17.61
CA ALA A 375 -23.59 -15.88 -17.73
C ALA A 375 -22.15 -15.87 -17.15
N GLY A 376 -21.51 -14.70 -17.08
CA GLY A 376 -20.17 -14.51 -16.51
C GLY A 376 -20.14 -14.11 -15.04
N TRP A 377 -21.30 -13.82 -14.43
CA TRP A 377 -21.38 -13.46 -13.02
C TRP A 377 -20.94 -14.62 -12.14
N SER A 378 -20.01 -14.32 -11.25
CA SER A 378 -19.46 -15.27 -10.31
C SER A 378 -19.12 -14.56 -9.02
N SER A 379 -19.10 -15.32 -7.93
CA SER A 379 -18.54 -14.86 -6.68
C SER A 379 -17.54 -15.88 -6.18
N THR A 380 -16.55 -15.38 -5.47
CA THR A 380 -15.53 -16.18 -4.81
C THR A 380 -15.49 -15.79 -3.34
N SER A 381 -15.13 -16.74 -2.50
CA SER A 381 -14.92 -16.52 -1.08
C SER A 381 -13.60 -17.13 -0.67
N SER A 382 -12.86 -16.43 0.17
CA SER A 382 -11.68 -16.94 0.85
C SER A 382 -11.76 -16.58 2.32
N ALA A 383 -11.08 -17.37 3.16
CA ALA A 383 -11.05 -17.14 4.58
C ALA A 383 -9.66 -17.42 5.13
N LEU A 384 -9.26 -16.63 6.12
CA LEU A 384 -8.06 -16.85 6.89
C LEU A 384 -8.42 -17.13 8.34
N THR A 385 -7.67 -18.03 8.95
CA THR A 385 -7.69 -18.24 10.39
C THR A 385 -6.35 -17.80 10.96
N TRP A 386 -6.34 -17.44 12.24
CA TRP A 386 -5.10 -17.14 12.93
C TRP A 386 -5.08 -17.74 14.32
N SER A 387 -3.88 -17.95 14.83
CA SER A 387 -3.59 -18.36 16.20
C SER A 387 -2.33 -17.67 16.66
N ILE A 388 -2.04 -17.69 17.97
CA ILE A 388 -0.78 -17.14 18.48
C ILE A 388 0.02 -18.28 19.11
N SER A 389 1.25 -18.45 18.62
CA SER A 389 2.19 -19.43 19.14
C SER A 389 2.66 -19.08 20.57
N PRO A 390 3.15 -20.05 21.36
CA PRO A 390 3.76 -19.76 22.67
C PRO A 390 4.91 -18.76 22.61
N GLN A 391 5.59 -18.65 21.46
CA GLN A 391 6.69 -17.71 21.22
C GLN A 391 6.22 -16.30 20.86
N GLY A 392 4.90 -16.03 20.86
CA GLY A 392 4.37 -14.71 20.55
C GLY A 392 4.34 -14.37 19.07
N LYS A 393 4.34 -15.37 18.19
CA LYS A 393 4.10 -15.16 16.77
C LYS A 393 2.63 -15.39 16.44
N LEU A 394 2.04 -14.49 15.67
CA LEU A 394 0.76 -14.68 15.02
C LEU A 394 0.94 -15.63 13.83
N VAL A 395 0.27 -16.78 13.86
CA VAL A 395 0.30 -17.78 12.80
C VAL A 395 -1.01 -17.72 12.04
N VAL A 396 -0.96 -17.21 10.80
CA VAL A 396 -2.11 -17.04 9.91
C VAL A 396 -2.11 -18.15 8.86
N ARG A 397 -3.27 -18.77 8.64
CA ARG A 397 -3.46 -19.90 7.72
C ARG A 397 -4.66 -19.68 6.82
N ALA A 398 -4.52 -20.05 5.55
CA ALA A 398 -5.63 -20.14 4.63
C ALA A 398 -6.58 -21.28 5.01
N VAL A 399 -7.89 -21.08 4.81
CA VAL A 399 -8.92 -22.11 4.96
C VAL A 399 -9.33 -22.59 3.57
N GLY A 400 -9.22 -23.89 3.31
CA GLY A 400 -9.54 -24.50 2.01
C GLY A 400 -8.50 -24.18 0.92
N ASP A 401 -8.91 -24.27 -0.35
CA ASP A 401 -8.07 -24.00 -1.53
C ASP A 401 -7.89 -22.49 -1.82
N ALA A 402 -7.79 -21.67 -0.77
CA ALA A 402 -7.70 -20.23 -0.85
C ALA A 402 -6.33 -19.73 -1.34
N SER A 403 -5.84 -20.24 -2.47
CA SER A 403 -4.66 -19.73 -3.18
C SER A 403 -4.81 -18.28 -3.64
N ALA A 404 -6.02 -17.71 -3.51
CA ALA A 404 -6.35 -16.32 -3.81
C ALA A 404 -6.42 -15.41 -2.58
N SER A 405 -6.13 -15.88 -1.35
CA SER A 405 -6.23 -15.02 -0.17
C SER A 405 -5.14 -13.93 -0.18
N SER A 406 -5.54 -12.65 -0.20
CA SER A 406 -4.66 -11.48 -0.24
C SER A 406 -4.09 -11.06 1.13
N GLY A 407 -4.10 -11.95 2.13
CA GLY A 407 -3.68 -11.64 3.51
C GLY A 407 -2.31 -12.20 3.91
N PRO A 408 -1.83 -11.86 5.12
CA PRO A 408 -0.49 -12.18 5.59
C PRO A 408 -0.40 -13.66 6.02
N VAL A 409 -0.43 -14.63 5.09
CA VAL A 409 -0.29 -16.06 5.42
C VAL A 409 1.14 -16.35 5.93
N GLY A 410 1.24 -17.13 7.01
CA GLY A 410 2.51 -17.53 7.62
C GLY A 410 2.65 -17.13 9.09
N GLU A 411 3.88 -17.13 9.59
CA GLU A 411 4.22 -16.69 10.94
C GLU A 411 4.69 -15.24 10.95
N HIS A 412 4.15 -14.44 11.87
CA HIS A 412 4.47 -13.03 12.00
C HIS A 412 4.81 -12.69 13.45
N PRO A 413 5.92 -11.99 13.71
CA PRO A 413 6.29 -11.63 15.07
C PRO A 413 5.30 -10.62 15.64
N LEU A 414 4.58 -10.98 16.70
CA LEU A 414 3.65 -10.08 17.37
C LEU A 414 4.30 -9.39 18.58
N TRP A 415 5.27 -10.03 19.27
CA TRP A 415 6.02 -9.40 20.38
C TRP A 415 7.37 -10.01 20.74
#